data_AF-A0A9P1V4T4-F1
#
_entry.id   AF-A0A9P1V4T4-F1
#
_cell.length_a   1.000
_cell.length_b   1.000
_cell.length_c   1.000
_cell.angle_alpha   90.00
_cell.angle_beta   90.00
_cell.angle_gamma   90.00
#
_symmetry.space_group_name_H-M   'P 1'
#
loop_
_entity.id
_entity.type
_entity.pdbx_description
1 polymer ?
#
loop_
_entity_poly.entity_id
_entity_poly.type
_entity_poly.pdbx_seq_one_letter_code
_entity_poly.pdbx_strand_id
1 'polypeptide(L)' 'MQKFKCRRCRKTHAKDELVGKRNKSGWTDNCCPNCGCKTFTLVEGNADAE' A
#
# COMPACT_ATOMS: atom_id res chain seq x y z
N MET A 1 6.04 -12.42 2.53
CA MET A 1 6.15 -11.08 1.91
C MET A 1 4.76 -10.50 1.73
N GLN A 2 4.46 -9.29 2.24
CA GLN A 2 3.10 -8.73 2.19
C GLN A 2 2.82 -8.06 0.84
N LYS A 3 1.73 -8.46 0.17
CA LYS A 3 1.27 -7.90 -1.11
C LYS A 3 -0.06 -7.15 -0.93
N PHE A 4 -0.11 -5.95 -1.49
CA PHE A 4 -1.23 -5.03 -1.39
C PHE A 4 -1.81 -4.73 -2.78
N LYS A 5 -3.12 -4.86 -2.94
CA LYS A 5 -3.83 -4.49 -4.17
C LYS A 5 -4.46 -3.12 -4.00
N CYS A 6 -4.08 -2.13 -4.81
CA CYS A 6 -4.72 -0.81 -4.77
C CYS A 6 -6.17 -0.96 -5.21
N ARG A 7 -7.11 -0.44 -4.41
CA ARG A 7 -8.55 -0.52 -4.72
C ARG A 7 -8.96 0.37 -5.90
N ARG A 8 -8.14 1.37 -6.26
CA ARG A 8 -8.39 2.30 -7.36
C ARG A 8 -7.97 1.74 -8.73
N CYS A 9 -6.69 1.38 -8.91
CA CYS A 9 -6.20 0.87 -10.20
C CYS A 9 -6.16 -0.66 -10.29
N ARG A 10 -6.49 -1.38 -9.22
CA ARG A 10 -6.47 -2.85 -9.12
C ARG A 10 -5.10 -3.52 -9.31
N LYS A 11 -4.02 -2.74 -9.44
CA LYS A 11 -2.65 -3.27 -9.47
C LYS A 11 -2.22 -3.75 -8.08
N THR A 12 -1.45 -4.84 -8.07
CA THR A 12 -0.83 -5.40 -6.88
C THR A 12 0.60 -4.90 -6.78
N HIS A 13 1.01 -4.53 -5.57
CA HIS A 13 2.34 -4.02 -5.23
C HIS A 13 2.80 -4.68 -3.93
N ALA A 14 4.10 -4.92 -3.80
CA ALA A 14 4.71 -5.25 -2.53
C ALA A 14 4.76 -4.02 -1.61
N LYS A 15 4.93 -4.23 -0.30
CA LYS A 15 5.01 -3.14 0.67
C LYS A 15 6.12 -2.14 0.35
N ASP A 16 7.27 -2.64 -0.08
CA ASP A 16 8.46 -1.87 -0.44
C ASP A 16 8.32 -1.10 -1.75
N GLU A 17 7.39 -1.48 -2.62
CA GLU A 17 7.10 -0.78 -3.87
C GLU A 17 6.16 0.43 -3.68
N LEU A 18 5.59 0.61 -2.49
CA LEU A 18 4.68 1.72 -2.21
C LEU A 18 5.46 3.03 -2.06
N VAL A 19 4.89 4.11 -2.60
CA VAL A 19 5.50 5.44 -2.57
C VAL A 19 5.03 6.18 -1.34
N GLY A 20 5.97 6.64 -0.51
CA GLY A 20 5.65 7.51 0.62
C GLY A 20 5.26 8.93 0.17
N LYS A 21 4.07 9.40 0.57
CA LYS A 21 3.63 10.79 0.34
C LYS A 21 3.29 11.46 1.66
N ARG A 22 3.81 12.67 1.87
CA ARG A 22 3.54 13.45 3.09
C ARG A 22 2.10 13.98 3.06
N ASN A 23 1.35 13.75 4.13
CA ASN A 23 -0.02 14.23 4.28
C ASN A 23 -0.09 15.52 5.11
N LYS A 24 -1.29 16.11 5.19
CA LYS A 24 -1.52 17.38 5.90
C LYS A 24 -1.23 17.31 7.40
N SER A 25 -1.23 16.11 7.97
CA SER A 25 -0.92 15.86 9.38
C SER A 25 0.58 15.64 9.61
N GLY A 26 1.42 15.78 8.59
CA GLY A 26 2.87 15.63 8.68
C GLY A 26 3.38 14.21 8.57
N TRP A 27 2.49 13.20 8.52
CA TRP A 27 2.83 11.79 8.39
C TRP A 27 3.05 11.39 6.93
N THR A 28 3.78 10.31 6.71
CA THR A 28 3.97 9.72 5.38
C THR A 28 2.96 8.60 5.15
N ASP A 29 2.02 8.81 4.23
CA ASP A 29 1.09 7.79 3.76
C ASP A 29 1.77 6.92 2.67
N ASN A 30 1.66 5.59 2.78
CA ASN A 30 2.04 4.69 1.69
C ASN A 30 0.99 4.77 0.58
N CYS A 31 1.43 5.11 -0.63
CA CYS A 31 0.57 5.39 -1.77
C CYS A 31 0.95 4.52 -2.98
N CYS A 32 -0.04 4.20 -3.81
CA CYS A 32 0.15 3.33 -4.97
C CYS A 32 1.03 4.06 -5.99
N PRO A 33 2.12 3.45 -6.48
CA PRO A 33 3.01 4.09 -7.44
C PRO A 33 2.30 4.43 -8.76
N ASN A 34 1.27 3.67 -9.14
CA ASN A 34 0.58 3.84 -10.41
C ASN A 34 -0.49 4.94 -10.40
N CYS A 35 -1.27 5.09 -9.31
CA CYS A 35 -2.41 6.02 -9.29
C CYS A 35 -2.45 6.95 -8.07
N GLY A 36 -1.45 6.87 -7.19
CA GLY A 36 -1.33 7.69 -5.99
C GLY A 36 -2.41 7.45 -4.93
N CYS A 37 -3.25 6.43 -5.07
CA CYS A 37 -4.25 6.03 -4.07
C CYS A 37 -3.55 5.59 -2.78
N LYS A 38 -4.14 5.83 -1.61
CA LYS A 38 -3.68 5.23 -0.34
C LYS A 38 -4.54 4.05 0.14
N THR A 39 -5.51 3.64 -0.69
CA THR A 39 -6.50 2.63 -0.32
C THR A 39 -6.12 1.29 -0.94
N PHE A 40 -5.80 0.32 -0.08
CA PHE A 40 -5.37 -1.01 -0.49
C PHE A 40 -6.18 -2.10 0.18
N THR A 41 -6.16 -3.28 -0.42
CA THR A 41 -6.61 -4.54 0.16
C THR A 41 -5.40 -5.45 0.28
N LEU A 42 -5.16 -6.02 1.46
CA LEU A 42 -4.14 -7.05 1.63
C LEU A 42 -4.56 -8.29 0.84
N VAL A 43 -3.71 -8.75 -0.07
CA VAL A 43 -3.98 -9.94 -0.91
C VAL A 43 -3.26 -11.17 -0.37
N GLU A 44 -2.04 -10.96 0.10
CA GLU A 44 -1.19 -12.02 0.65
C GLU A 44 -0.40 -11.38 1.77
N GLY A 45 -0.52 -11.91 2.97
CA GLY A 45 0.32 -11.56 4.09
C GLY A 45 0.46 -12.80 4.93
N ASN A 46 1.66 -13.09 5.43
CA ASN A 46 1.74 -13.96 6.59
C ASN A 46 0.92 -13.25 7.67
N ALA A 47 -0.22 -13.85 8.03
CA ALA A 47 -0.81 -13.65 9.33
C ALA A 47 0.13 -14.34 10.33
N ASP A 48 1.31 -13.74 10.55
CA ASP A 48 2.18 -14.11 11.65
C ASP A 48 1.53 -13.55 12.91
N ALA A 49 0.62 -14.35 13.45
CA ALA A 49 0.21 -14.32 14.83
C ALA A 49 0.93 -15.49 15.49
N GLU A 50 2.19 -15.28 15.87
CA GLU A 50 2.92 -16.11 16.84
C GLU A 50 3.72 -15.19 17.78
#